data_AF-A0A431MA18-F1
#
_entry.id   AF-A0A431MA18-F1
#
_cell.length_a   1.000
_cell.length_b   1.000
_cell.length_c   1.000
_cell.angle_alpha   90.00
_cell.angle_beta   90.00
_cell.angle_gamma   90.00
#
_symmetry.space_group_name_H-M   'P 1'
#
loop_
_entity.id
_entity.type
_entity.pdbx_description
1 polymer ?
#
loop_
_entity_poly.entity_id
_entity_poly.type
_entity_poly.pdbx_seq_one_letter_code
_entity_poly.pdbx_strand_id
1 'polypeptide(L)'
;MSGRRMLRSVGVVAAAALSITACSNMPSDPAQAACLSRMEAIAQNLLPAFAAEGYQPTVHLMLDAALANGRGFASPPGVLGDSAPGGRVRLRPALCANPPWAVVVVAHEMSHIALKHMGGVATGVSLEWEIPPKEKEADALALAVLKRAGGPRESIAILECRLGGCVAPRPGKPRQLRA
;
A
#
# COMPACT_ATOMS: atom_id res chain seq x y z
N MET A 1 36.97 -51.95 -53.33
CA MET A 1 35.56 -52.33 -53.53
C MET A 1 34.78 -51.99 -52.27
N SER A 2 33.52 -51.55 -52.42
CA SER A 2 32.57 -51.07 -51.39
C SER A 2 32.94 -49.75 -50.70
N GLY A 3 32.20 -48.64 -50.77
CA GLY A 3 30.84 -48.39 -51.25
C GLY A 3 29.88 -48.04 -50.11
N ARG A 4 29.22 -46.86 -50.23
CA ARG A 4 28.01 -46.37 -49.50
C ARG A 4 28.25 -45.84 -48.07
N ARG A 5 27.61 -44.77 -47.58
CA ARG A 5 26.45 -43.97 -48.03
C ARG A 5 26.42 -42.65 -47.24
N MET A 6 25.99 -41.58 -47.90
CA MET A 6 25.48 -40.35 -47.30
C MET A 6 24.36 -40.63 -46.30
N LEU A 7 24.26 -39.83 -45.25
CA LEU A 7 22.98 -39.40 -44.66
C LEU A 7 23.16 -38.03 -44.00
N ARG A 8 22.57 -37.03 -44.67
CA ARG A 8 22.28 -35.69 -44.17
C ARG A 8 21.39 -35.81 -42.95
N SER A 9 21.74 -35.14 -41.85
CA SER A 9 20.80 -34.86 -40.77
C SER A 9 20.64 -33.36 -40.63
N VAL A 10 19.44 -32.93 -40.98
CA VAL A 10 18.91 -31.57 -40.90
C VAL A 10 18.68 -31.28 -39.42
N GLY A 11 19.55 -30.45 -38.83
CA GLY A 11 19.39 -29.92 -37.47
C GLY A 11 18.41 -28.75 -37.50
N VAL A 12 17.21 -29.01 -37.00
CA VAL A 12 16.08 -28.09 -36.81
C VAL A 12 16.52 -26.77 -36.15
N VAL A 13 16.24 -25.64 -36.82
CA VAL A 13 16.29 -24.31 -36.19
C VAL A 13 15.10 -24.24 -35.24
N ALA A 14 15.34 -24.42 -33.95
CA ALA A 14 14.35 -24.16 -32.92
C ALA A 14 14.10 -22.65 -32.87
N ALA A 15 12.98 -22.21 -33.46
CA ALA A 15 12.44 -20.88 -33.28
C ALA A 15 12.17 -20.67 -31.79
N ALA A 16 12.95 -19.80 -31.16
CA ALA A 16 12.69 -19.32 -29.81
C ALA A 16 11.32 -18.63 -29.81
N ALA A 17 10.29 -19.33 -29.33
CA ALA A 17 9.01 -18.74 -29.03
C ALA A 17 9.25 -17.74 -27.89
N LEU A 18 9.31 -16.45 -28.24
CA LEU A 18 9.20 -15.36 -27.29
C LEU A 18 7.88 -15.55 -26.54
N SER A 19 7.99 -16.09 -25.32
CA SER A 19 6.89 -16.10 -24.37
C SER A 19 6.72 -14.65 -23.93
N ILE A 20 5.77 -13.96 -24.56
CA ILE A 20 5.27 -12.68 -24.07
C ILE A 20 4.46 -13.03 -22.82
N THR A 21 5.14 -13.15 -21.69
CA THR A 21 4.51 -13.24 -20.37
C THR A 21 3.98 -11.84 -20.04
N ALA A 22 2.87 -11.48 -20.68
CA ALA A 22 2.18 -10.21 -20.49
C ALA A 22 1.64 -10.15 -19.05
N CYS A 23 2.29 -9.35 -18.22
CA CYS A 23 1.78 -8.60 -17.06
C CYS A 23 0.46 -9.10 -16.44
N SER A 24 0.48 -10.22 -15.72
CA SER A 24 -0.70 -10.77 -15.03
C SER A 24 -1.13 -10.05 -13.73
N ASN A 25 -0.69 -8.81 -13.49
CA ASN A 25 -0.94 -8.10 -12.23
C ASN A 25 -1.74 -6.78 -12.38
N MET A 26 -2.34 -6.50 -13.53
CA MET A 26 -3.28 -5.39 -13.61
C MET A 26 -4.61 -5.75 -12.92
N PRO A 27 -5.18 -4.87 -12.08
CA PRO A 27 -6.52 -5.07 -11.54
C PRO A 27 -7.50 -5.30 -12.69
N SER A 28 -8.24 -6.40 -12.67
CA SER A 28 -9.24 -6.72 -13.70
C SER A 28 -10.43 -5.75 -13.71
N ASP A 29 -10.53 -4.89 -12.71
CA ASP A 29 -11.57 -3.88 -12.52
C ASP A 29 -11.00 -2.46 -12.74
N PRO A 30 -11.48 -1.73 -13.78
CA PRO A 30 -11.07 -0.35 -14.06
C PRO A 30 -11.25 0.61 -12.89
N ALA A 31 -12.27 0.40 -12.03
CA ALA A 31 -12.49 1.24 -10.87
C ALA A 31 -11.38 1.06 -9.81
N GLN A 32 -10.88 -0.16 -9.65
CA GLN A 32 -9.76 -0.47 -8.77
C GLN A 32 -8.43 0.06 -9.33
N ALA A 33 -8.20 -0.02 -10.65
CA ALA A 33 -7.03 0.58 -11.28
C ALA A 33 -7.00 2.10 -11.10
N ALA A 34 -8.12 2.79 -11.31
CA ALA A 34 -8.24 4.22 -11.08
C ALA A 34 -8.03 4.59 -9.60
N CYS A 35 -8.48 3.74 -8.68
CA CYS A 35 -8.26 3.93 -7.26
C CYS A 35 -6.79 3.79 -6.86
N LEU A 36 -6.11 2.72 -7.31
CA LEU A 36 -4.69 2.52 -7.06
C LEU A 36 -3.87 3.70 -7.59
N SER A 37 -4.17 4.18 -8.80
CA SER A 37 -3.52 5.35 -9.38
C SER A 37 -3.70 6.62 -8.51
N ARG A 38 -4.87 6.82 -7.90
CA ARG A 38 -5.08 7.93 -6.94
C ARG A 38 -4.24 7.76 -5.67
N MET A 39 -4.12 6.53 -5.15
CA MET A 39 -3.29 6.25 -3.98
C MET A 39 -1.80 6.45 -4.27
N GLU A 40 -1.35 6.05 -5.46
CA GLU A 40 0.02 6.31 -5.92
C GLU A 40 0.29 7.81 -6.05
N ALA A 41 -0.64 8.58 -6.63
CA ALA A 41 -0.52 10.03 -6.69
C ALA A 41 -0.44 10.67 -5.29
N ILE A 42 -1.22 10.17 -4.32
CA ILE A 42 -1.09 10.59 -2.92
C ILE A 42 0.33 10.31 -2.43
N ALA A 43 0.83 9.08 -2.55
CA ALA A 43 2.17 8.71 -2.07
C ALA A 43 3.26 9.58 -2.70
N GLN A 44 3.21 9.80 -4.02
CA GLN A 44 4.17 10.64 -4.73
C GLN A 44 4.17 12.08 -4.22
N ASN A 45 2.98 12.65 -3.96
CA ASN A 45 2.86 14.00 -3.40
C ASN A 45 3.42 14.12 -1.97
N LEU A 46 3.50 13.03 -1.22
CA LEU A 46 4.03 13.02 0.14
C LEU A 46 5.55 12.86 0.21
N LEU A 47 6.20 12.28 -0.81
CA LEU A 47 7.65 12.02 -0.80
C LEU A 47 8.50 13.28 -0.49
N PRO A 48 8.24 14.47 -1.06
CA PRO A 48 9.02 15.66 -0.71
C PRO A 48 8.87 16.08 0.76
N ALA A 49 7.68 15.89 1.34
CA ALA A 49 7.42 16.20 2.74
C ALA A 49 8.12 15.18 3.66
N PHE A 50 8.14 13.88 3.32
CA PHE A 50 8.96 12.89 4.01
C PHE A 50 10.45 13.24 3.95
N ALA A 51 10.96 13.64 2.79
CA ALA A 51 12.35 14.04 2.62
C ALA A 51 12.72 15.23 3.51
N ALA A 52 11.82 16.21 3.64
CA ALA A 52 11.99 17.36 4.53
C ALA A 52 11.95 16.98 6.03
N GLU A 53 11.27 15.89 6.39
CA GLU A 53 11.32 15.29 7.74
C GLU A 53 12.54 14.36 7.93
N GLY A 54 13.41 14.23 6.93
CA GLY A 54 14.64 13.42 7.00
C GLY A 54 14.47 11.96 6.59
N TYR A 55 13.36 11.59 5.94
CA TYR A 55 13.04 10.22 5.56
C TYR A 55 12.91 10.06 4.04
N GLN A 56 13.29 8.89 3.51
CA GLN A 56 13.15 8.57 2.08
C GLN A 56 12.53 7.18 1.90
N PRO A 57 11.22 7.00 2.20
CA PRO A 57 10.56 5.72 2.06
C PRO A 57 10.42 5.35 0.58
N THR A 58 10.85 4.14 0.21
CA THR A 58 10.52 3.53 -1.09
C THR A 58 9.25 2.70 -0.91
N VAL A 59 8.18 3.06 -1.63
CA VAL A 59 6.88 2.40 -1.49
C VAL A 59 6.37 1.79 -2.78
N HIS A 60 5.73 0.63 -2.66
CA HIS A 60 5.06 -0.09 -3.73
C HIS A 60 3.63 -0.41 -3.29
N LEU A 61 2.67 0.38 -3.76
CA LEU A 61 1.28 0.24 -3.37
C LEU A 61 0.59 -0.89 -4.15
N MET A 62 -0.33 -1.57 -3.50
CA MET A 62 -1.25 -2.51 -4.15
C MET A 62 -2.59 -2.55 -3.43
N LEU A 63 -3.67 -2.77 -4.16
CA LEU A 63 -4.96 -3.11 -3.58
C LEU A 63 -5.01 -4.61 -3.27
N ASP A 64 -5.30 -4.97 -2.03
CA ASP A 64 -5.35 -6.36 -1.58
C ASP A 64 -6.77 -6.72 -1.09
N ALA A 65 -7.52 -7.42 -1.94
CA ALA A 65 -8.86 -7.90 -1.60
C ALA A 65 -8.87 -8.90 -0.44
N ALA A 66 -7.74 -9.57 -0.15
CA ALA A 66 -7.63 -10.46 1.01
C ALA A 66 -7.60 -9.69 2.35
N LEU A 67 -7.37 -8.37 2.33
CA LEU A 67 -7.56 -7.53 3.53
C LEU A 67 -9.05 -7.34 3.87
N ALA A 68 -9.98 -7.47 2.91
CA ALA A 68 -11.41 -7.30 3.16
C ALA A 68 -11.99 -8.40 4.08
N ASN A 69 -11.41 -9.59 4.04
CA ASN A 69 -11.86 -10.75 4.81
C ASN A 69 -10.88 -11.18 5.91
N GLY A 70 -9.91 -10.32 6.27
CA GLY A 70 -8.93 -10.58 7.33
C GLY A 70 -7.94 -11.71 7.02
N ARG A 71 -7.82 -12.13 5.74
CA ARG A 71 -6.92 -13.20 5.30
C ARG A 71 -5.55 -12.70 4.81
N GLY A 72 -5.38 -11.41 4.61
CA GLY A 72 -4.04 -10.81 4.48
C GLY A 72 -3.35 -10.85 5.84
N PHE A 73 -2.18 -11.53 5.93
CA PHE A 73 -1.35 -11.76 7.13
C PHE A 73 -1.93 -11.28 8.47
N ALA A 74 -2.41 -12.19 9.32
CA ALA A 74 -2.67 -12.02 10.77
C ALA A 74 -3.23 -10.65 11.24
N SER A 75 -3.96 -9.93 10.38
CA SER A 75 -4.39 -8.56 10.63
C SER A 75 -5.87 -8.57 10.98
N PRO A 76 -6.28 -7.93 12.10
CA PRO A 76 -7.68 -7.94 12.51
C PRO A 76 -8.60 -7.36 11.43
N PRO A 77 -9.91 -7.70 11.42
CA PRO A 77 -10.89 -7.24 10.43
C PRO A 77 -11.00 -5.71 10.25
N GLY A 78 -10.39 -4.91 11.13
CA GLY A 78 -10.39 -3.44 11.10
C GLY A 78 -9.15 -2.78 10.49
N VAL A 79 -8.19 -3.55 9.93
CA VAL A 79 -6.96 -3.00 9.32
C VAL A 79 -7.22 -2.52 7.89
N LEU A 80 -6.81 -1.28 7.59
CA LEU A 80 -7.07 -0.62 6.30
C LEU A 80 -5.87 -0.59 5.35
N GLY A 81 -4.67 -0.68 5.91
CA GLY A 81 -3.42 -0.79 5.18
C GLY A 81 -2.45 -1.67 5.97
N ASP A 82 -1.47 -2.25 5.30
CA ASP A 82 -0.37 -2.97 5.93
C ASP A 82 0.92 -2.78 5.14
N SER A 83 2.00 -2.58 5.86
CA SER A 83 3.35 -2.37 5.36
C SER A 83 4.18 -3.67 5.47
N ALA A 84 4.51 -4.28 4.33
CA ALA A 84 5.28 -5.51 4.22
C ALA A 84 6.72 -5.30 3.70
N PRO A 85 7.70 -6.14 4.12
CA PRO A 85 9.10 -5.96 3.74
C PRO A 85 9.34 -5.71 2.25
N GLY A 86 10.36 -4.91 1.97
CA GLY A 86 10.69 -4.44 0.62
C GLY A 86 9.87 -3.23 0.17
N GLY A 87 9.33 -2.43 1.11
CA GLY A 87 8.57 -1.22 0.80
C GLY A 87 7.15 -1.47 0.28
N ARG A 88 6.64 -2.70 0.40
CA ARG A 88 5.31 -3.02 -0.13
C ARG A 88 4.25 -2.53 0.82
N VAL A 89 3.23 -1.86 0.30
CA VAL A 89 2.09 -1.37 1.07
C VAL A 89 0.83 -1.94 0.45
N ARG A 90 0.09 -2.70 1.23
CA ARG A 90 -1.16 -3.35 0.83
C ARG A 90 -2.32 -2.54 1.38
N LEU A 91 -3.28 -2.19 0.53
CA LEU A 91 -4.36 -1.28 0.86
C LEU A 91 -5.72 -1.96 0.63
N ARG A 92 -6.66 -1.73 1.55
CA ARG A 92 -8.03 -2.24 1.40
C ARG A 92 -8.75 -1.50 0.27
N PRO A 93 -9.43 -2.20 -0.65
CA PRO A 93 -10.21 -1.57 -1.72
C PRO A 93 -11.31 -0.60 -1.23
N ALA A 94 -11.86 -0.79 -0.02
CA ALA A 94 -12.87 0.11 0.53
C ALA A 94 -12.39 1.57 0.67
N LEU A 95 -11.07 1.81 0.77
CA LEU A 95 -10.48 3.15 0.77
C LEU A 95 -10.80 3.95 -0.50
N CYS A 96 -11.10 3.27 -1.61
CA CYS A 96 -11.47 3.90 -2.87
C CYS A 96 -12.71 4.79 -2.78
N ALA A 97 -13.61 4.51 -1.83
CA ALA A 97 -14.82 5.28 -1.57
C ALA A 97 -14.64 6.33 -0.46
N ASN A 98 -13.46 6.43 0.16
CA ASN A 98 -13.23 7.31 1.31
C ASN A 98 -11.90 8.07 1.19
N PRO A 99 -11.86 9.14 0.38
CA PRO A 99 -10.63 9.87 0.07
C PRO A 99 -9.86 10.40 1.30
N PRO A 100 -10.51 10.96 2.35
CA PRO A 100 -9.78 11.43 3.52
C PRO A 100 -9.01 10.31 4.23
N TRP A 101 -9.62 9.13 4.33
CA TRP A 101 -8.98 7.94 4.92
C TRP A 101 -7.93 7.33 3.99
N ALA A 102 -8.10 7.37 2.67
CA ALA A 102 -7.06 6.94 1.75
C ALA A 102 -5.76 7.73 1.96
N VAL A 103 -5.86 9.06 2.13
CA VAL A 103 -4.69 9.91 2.43
C VAL A 103 -4.06 9.54 3.76
N VAL A 104 -4.86 9.35 4.82
CA VAL A 104 -4.37 8.96 6.15
C VAL A 104 -3.64 7.63 6.10
N VAL A 105 -4.26 6.60 5.50
CA VAL A 105 -3.67 5.26 5.45
C VAL A 105 -2.39 5.28 4.62
N VAL A 106 -2.38 5.90 3.44
CA VAL A 106 -1.14 5.97 2.64
C VAL A 106 -0.02 6.68 3.42
N ALA A 107 -0.29 7.82 4.05
CA ALA A 107 0.72 8.53 4.84
C ALA A 107 1.22 7.71 6.04
N HIS A 108 0.32 7.02 6.73
CA HIS A 108 0.64 6.16 7.86
C HIS A 108 1.50 4.95 7.45
N GLU A 109 1.11 4.22 6.40
CA GLU A 109 1.89 3.07 5.93
C GLU A 109 3.28 3.48 5.42
N MET A 110 3.36 4.61 4.69
CA MET A 110 4.66 5.19 4.32
C MET A 110 5.53 5.51 5.55
N SER A 111 4.91 5.93 6.66
CA SER A 111 5.60 6.21 7.92
C SER A 111 6.16 4.93 8.55
N HIS A 112 5.44 3.80 8.46
CA HIS A 112 5.99 2.50 8.87
C HIS A 112 7.20 2.08 8.05
N ILE A 113 7.19 2.30 6.73
CA ILE A 113 8.37 2.08 5.87
C ILE A 113 9.54 2.98 6.33
N ALA A 114 9.27 4.28 6.50
CA ALA A 114 10.27 5.28 6.87
C ALA A 114 10.94 4.98 8.23
N LEU A 115 10.14 4.57 9.21
CA LEU A 115 10.58 4.23 10.56
C LEU A 115 11.11 2.79 10.68
N LYS A 116 11.11 2.02 9.59
CA LYS A 116 11.53 0.60 9.54
C LYS A 116 10.75 -0.28 10.52
N HIS A 117 9.45 -0.03 10.66
CA HIS A 117 8.54 -0.79 11.53
C HIS A 117 8.12 -2.16 10.96
N MET A 118 8.69 -2.57 9.82
CA MET A 118 8.32 -3.76 9.04
C MET A 118 8.47 -5.08 9.82
N GLY A 119 7.51 -5.99 9.65
CA GLY A 119 7.63 -7.38 10.09
C GLY A 119 7.19 -7.67 11.54
N GLY A 120 6.50 -6.75 12.20
CA GLY A 120 5.80 -7.01 13.46
C GLY A 120 4.40 -7.57 13.22
N VAL A 121 3.89 -8.36 14.17
CA VAL A 121 2.45 -8.72 14.20
C VAL A 121 1.68 -7.42 14.50
N ALA A 122 0.71 -7.08 13.65
CA ALA A 122 -0.14 -5.88 13.74
C ALA A 122 0.54 -4.53 13.46
N THR A 123 1.14 -4.37 12.27
CA THR A 123 1.34 -3.04 11.67
C THR A 123 0.15 -2.69 10.80
N GLY A 124 -0.39 -1.49 10.97
CA GLY A 124 -1.37 -0.94 10.06
C GLY A 124 -2.53 -0.22 10.73
N VAL A 125 -3.05 0.80 10.04
CA VAL A 125 -4.16 1.63 10.55
C VAL A 125 -5.36 0.75 10.90
N SER A 126 -5.52 0.48 12.19
CA SER A 126 -6.72 -0.14 12.73
C SER A 126 -7.77 0.93 13.04
N LEU A 127 -9.05 0.61 12.86
CA LEU A 127 -10.18 1.46 13.26
C LEU A 127 -10.35 1.59 14.80
N GLU A 128 -9.35 1.19 15.58
CA GLU A 128 -9.35 1.26 17.03
C GLU A 128 -8.66 2.55 17.48
N TRP A 129 -9.18 3.17 18.55
CA TRP A 129 -8.67 4.45 19.06
C TRP A 129 -7.56 4.28 20.10
N GLU A 130 -7.33 3.05 20.55
CA GLU A 130 -6.15 2.68 21.34
C GLU A 130 -5.06 2.23 20.37
N ILE A 131 -3.90 2.83 20.50
CA ILE A 131 -2.85 2.79 19.47
C ILE A 131 -1.58 2.28 20.15
N PRO A 132 -1.06 1.10 19.76
CA PRO A 132 0.25 0.63 20.21
C PRO A 132 1.34 1.68 19.98
N PRO A 133 2.44 1.71 20.77
CA PRO A 133 3.48 2.74 20.64
C PRO A 133 4.01 2.92 19.20
N LYS A 134 4.23 1.83 18.46
CA LYS A 134 4.70 1.86 17.06
C LYS A 134 3.70 2.54 16.10
N GLU A 135 2.42 2.35 16.34
CA GLU A 135 1.34 2.95 15.56
C GLU A 135 1.20 4.45 15.89
N LYS A 136 1.48 4.84 17.14
CA LYS A 136 1.51 6.25 17.55
C LYS A 136 2.66 7.02 16.90
N GLU A 137 3.83 6.39 16.79
CA GLU A 137 4.98 6.96 16.06
C GLU A 137 4.69 7.12 14.57
N ALA A 138 4.08 6.12 13.94
CA ALA A 138 3.65 6.20 12.54
C ALA A 138 2.59 7.30 12.32
N ASP A 139 1.58 7.40 13.20
CA ASP A 139 0.57 8.46 13.15
C ASP A 139 1.19 9.86 13.36
N ALA A 140 2.17 9.99 14.25
CA ALA A 140 2.85 11.26 14.51
C ALA A 140 3.67 11.72 13.28
N LEU A 141 4.43 10.82 12.66
CA LEU A 141 5.17 11.13 11.44
C LEU A 141 4.22 11.44 10.28
N ALA A 142 3.17 10.63 10.09
CA ALA A 142 2.16 10.88 9.07
C ALA A 142 1.50 12.25 9.25
N LEU A 143 1.20 12.65 10.48
CA LEU A 143 0.63 13.96 10.77
C LEU A 143 1.59 15.11 10.41
N ALA A 144 2.86 15.00 10.79
CA ALA A 144 3.87 16.00 10.46
C ALA A 144 4.03 16.15 8.94
N VAL A 145 4.12 15.02 8.23
CA VAL A 145 4.21 14.97 6.76
C VAL A 145 2.97 15.59 6.10
N LEU A 146 1.76 15.23 6.53
CA LEU A 146 0.52 15.79 5.97
C LEU A 146 0.43 17.29 6.21
N LYS A 147 0.77 17.78 7.41
CA LYS A 147 0.79 19.23 7.70
C LYS A 147 1.78 19.96 6.79
N ARG A 148 2.97 19.40 6.61
CA ARG A 148 3.99 19.98 5.73
C ARG A 148 3.58 19.98 4.27
N ALA A 149 2.96 18.92 3.79
CA ALA A 149 2.47 18.80 2.42
C ALA A 149 1.24 19.67 2.13
N GLY A 150 0.68 20.38 3.12
CA GLY A 150 -0.59 21.09 2.96
C GLY A 150 -1.77 20.14 2.72
N GLY A 151 -1.72 18.96 3.34
CA GLY A 151 -2.71 17.90 3.16
C GLY A 151 -4.14 18.31 3.56
N PRO A 152 -5.16 17.53 3.15
CA PRO A 152 -6.56 17.86 3.42
C PRO A 152 -6.85 18.01 4.91
N ARG A 153 -7.61 19.06 5.27
CA ARG A 153 -7.97 19.37 6.67
C ARG A 153 -8.64 18.18 7.37
N GLU A 154 -9.48 17.43 6.66
CA GLU A 154 -10.16 16.25 7.19
C GLU A 154 -9.18 15.12 7.53
N SER A 155 -8.20 14.84 6.65
CA SER A 155 -7.17 13.83 6.89
C SER A 155 -6.28 14.19 8.07
N ILE A 156 -5.90 15.47 8.19
CA ILE A 156 -5.14 15.99 9.34
C ILE A 156 -5.94 15.81 10.63
N ALA A 157 -7.22 16.19 10.63
CA ALA A 157 -8.09 16.06 11.80
C ALA A 157 -8.27 14.59 12.23
N ILE A 158 -8.33 13.64 11.29
CA ILE A 158 -8.37 12.20 11.61
C ILE A 158 -7.11 11.79 12.40
N LEU A 159 -5.91 12.15 11.92
CA LEU A 159 -4.65 11.81 12.61
C LEU A 159 -4.50 12.52 13.96
N GLU A 160 -4.87 13.81 14.04
CA GLU A 160 -4.89 14.54 15.31
C GLU A 160 -5.81 13.86 16.34
N CYS A 161 -6.97 13.39 15.90
CA CYS A 161 -7.88 12.62 16.74
C CYS A 161 -7.31 11.28 17.20
N ARG A 162 -6.64 10.56 16.29
CA ARG A 162 -5.98 9.28 16.61
C ARG A 162 -4.91 9.49 17.68
N LEU A 163 -4.17 10.59 17.62
CA LEU A 163 -3.15 10.97 18.59
C LEU A 163 -3.70 11.56 19.91
N GLY A 164 -5.03 11.62 20.07
CA GLY A 164 -5.69 12.12 21.28
C GLY A 164 -5.92 13.63 21.32
N GLY A 165 -5.69 14.34 20.22
CA GLY A 165 -5.81 15.79 20.12
C GLY A 165 -7.22 16.34 19.93
N CYS A 166 -8.25 15.49 19.84
CA CYS A 166 -9.62 15.96 19.63
C CYS A 166 -10.55 15.74 20.81
N VAL A 167 -11.30 16.81 21.10
CA VAL A 167 -12.50 16.77 21.94
C VAL A 167 -13.66 16.31 21.06
N ALA A 168 -14.56 15.48 21.61
CA ALA A 168 -15.66 14.90 20.86
C ALA A 168 -16.52 15.97 20.11
N PRO A 169 -17.09 15.65 18.94
CA PRO A 169 -17.14 14.33 18.30
C PRO A 169 -15.89 14.01 17.46
N ARG A 170 -15.37 12.78 17.61
CA ARG A 170 -14.29 12.27 16.76
C ARG A 170 -14.82 12.11 15.32
N PRO A 171 -14.05 12.42 14.26
CA PRO A 171 -14.38 12.09 12.89
C PRO A 171 -14.83 10.64 12.83
N GLY A 172 -16.01 10.42 12.24
CA GLY A 172 -16.68 9.13 12.33
C GLY A 172 -15.75 8.00 11.91
N LYS A 173 -15.68 6.93 12.72
CA LYS A 173 -15.11 5.66 12.27
C LYS A 173 -15.89 5.27 11.02
N PRO A 174 -15.28 5.10 9.85
CA PRO A 174 -16.04 4.71 8.68
C PRO A 174 -16.48 3.26 8.88
N ARG A 175 -17.71 3.07 9.36
CA ARG A 175 -18.32 1.74 9.50
C ARG A 175 -18.32 0.99 8.16
N GLN A 176 -18.34 1.75 7.07
CA GLN A 176 -18.27 1.31 5.68
C GLN A 176 -16.87 0.81 5.25
N LEU A 177 -15.78 1.15 5.95
CA LEU A 177 -14.44 0.64 5.62
C LEU A 177 -14.17 -0.77 6.18
N ARG A 178 -15.10 -1.31 6.98
CA ARG A 178 -15.03 -2.69 7.51
C ARG A 178 -15.50 -3.75 6.52
N ALA A 179 -16.31 -3.35 5.53
CA ALA A 179 -16.89 -4.23 4.52
C ALA A 179 -15.91 -4.54 3.38
#